data_AF-A0A7J2GZ21-F1
#
_entry.id   AF-A0A7J2GZ21-F1
#
_cell.length_a   1.000
_cell.length_b   1.000
_cell.length_c   1.000
_cell.angle_alpha   90.00
_cell.angle_beta   90.00
_cell.angle_gamma   90.00
#
_symmetry.space_group_name_H-M   'P 1'
#
loop_
_entity.id
_entity.type
_entity.pdbx_description
1 polymer ?
#
loop_
_entity_poly.entity_id
_entity_poly.type
_entity_poly.pdbx_seq_one_letter_code
_entity_poly.pdbx_strand_id
1 'polypeptide(L)'
;MTYNEFLLRRYEEMLGSRFKEFLEASRKPLPKYIRVNTLRIKPKELRKRLEEKGFELKKVMDYCFLVKEAPISIGATTEYLLGYYFLQDYSSLFPAINLNPKPGEVVWDMCAAPGGKTTHIAQLMKNQGVIVATDVRKVKSLWYNVMRMGVTNVIIYQRDAREVKYKFDKILLDAPCTGTGILRKDPTRARVKLRDIRKASSLQKELMKTAYENLKEGGTLVYSTCSLEPEENEEVVEYALS
;
A
#
# COMPACT_ATOMS: atom_id res chain seq x y z
N MET A 1 16.63 -7.60 17.40
CA MET A 1 16.01 -6.31 17.71
C MET A 1 14.51 -6.54 17.88
N THR A 2 13.93 -6.19 19.02
CA THR A 2 12.53 -6.46 19.38
C THR A 2 11.81 -5.16 19.72
N TYR A 3 10.48 -5.21 19.71
CA TYR A 3 9.61 -4.13 20.18
C TYR A 3 10.02 -3.60 21.57
N ASN A 4 9.71 -2.33 21.86
CA ASN A 4 9.86 -1.77 23.21
C ASN A 4 8.90 -2.45 24.21
N GLU A 5 9.14 -2.27 25.50
CA GLU A 5 8.36 -2.91 26.57
C GLU A 5 6.86 -2.59 26.48
N PHE A 6 6.52 -1.35 26.13
CA PHE A 6 5.14 -0.91 25.92
C PHE A 6 4.42 -1.75 24.85
N LEU A 7 5.01 -1.90 23.67
CA LEU A 7 4.43 -2.67 22.57
C LEU A 7 4.45 -4.18 22.86
N LEU A 8 5.49 -4.69 23.54
CA LEU A 8 5.55 -6.10 23.92
C LEU A 8 4.40 -6.49 24.84
N ARG A 9 4.14 -5.71 25.91
CA ARG A 9 3.02 -5.95 26.82
C ARG A 9 1.68 -5.90 26.08
N ARG A 10 1.52 -4.87 25.24
CA ARG A 10 0.29 -4.68 24.45
C ARG A 10 0.01 -5.86 23.52
N TYR A 11 1.03 -6.36 22.80
CA TYR A 11 0.85 -7.52 21.92
C TYR A 11 0.69 -8.83 22.69
N GLU A 12 1.29 -8.97 23.87
CA GLU A 12 1.06 -10.12 24.74
C GLU A 12 -0.40 -10.18 25.19
N GLU A 13 -0.95 -9.04 25.64
CA GLU A 13 -2.36 -8.90 26.01
C GLU A 13 -3.30 -9.17 24.82
N MET A 14 -3.00 -8.64 23.64
CA MET A 14 -3.86 -8.79 22.45
C MET A 14 -3.82 -10.20 21.85
N LEU A 15 -2.66 -10.86 21.82
CA LEU A 15 -2.46 -12.11 21.08
C LEU A 15 -2.49 -13.35 21.97
N GLY A 16 -2.33 -13.20 23.29
CA GLY A 16 -2.32 -14.28 24.26
C GLY A 16 -1.35 -15.40 23.85
N SER A 17 -1.88 -16.61 23.65
CA SER A 17 -1.08 -17.79 23.28
C SER A 17 -0.29 -17.63 21.97
N ARG A 18 -0.74 -16.75 21.06
CA ARG A 18 -0.09 -16.51 19.76
C ARG A 18 1.05 -15.48 19.81
N PHE A 19 1.28 -14.87 20.97
CA PHE A 19 2.31 -13.84 21.13
C PHE A 19 3.72 -14.34 20.76
N LYS A 20 4.08 -15.56 21.17
CA LYS A 20 5.39 -16.15 20.85
C LYS A 20 5.57 -16.35 19.34
N GLU A 21 4.55 -16.89 18.66
CA GLU A 21 4.56 -17.07 17.21
C GLU A 21 4.71 -15.74 16.47
N PHE A 22 4.02 -14.70 16.94
CA PHE A 22 4.13 -13.35 16.40
C PHE A 22 5.55 -12.78 16.54
N LEU A 23 6.19 -12.93 17.70
CA LEU A 23 7.57 -12.49 17.90
C LEU A 23 8.56 -13.23 17.00
N GLU A 24 8.38 -14.54 16.84
CA GLU A 24 9.20 -15.33 15.91
C GLU A 24 9.01 -14.89 14.46
N ALA A 25 7.76 -14.72 14.01
CA ALA A 25 7.46 -14.24 12.67
C ALA A 25 8.02 -12.83 12.41
N SER A 26 7.99 -11.96 13.42
CA SER A 26 8.52 -10.59 13.36
C SER A 26 10.04 -10.53 13.19
N ARG A 27 10.76 -11.61 13.52
CA ARG A 27 12.21 -11.72 13.34
C ARG A 27 12.62 -12.30 11.99
N LYS A 28 11.68 -12.94 11.27
CA LYS A 28 11.97 -13.56 9.96
C LYS A 28 12.09 -12.48 8.87
N PRO A 29 13.04 -12.61 7.92
CA PRO A 29 13.12 -11.72 6.76
C PRO A 29 11.79 -11.66 6.01
N LEU A 30 11.46 -10.50 5.45
CA LEU A 30 10.27 -10.35 4.60
C LEU A 30 10.48 -11.05 3.25
N PRO A 31 9.54 -11.91 2.83
CA PRO A 31 9.53 -12.41 1.48
C PRO A 31 9.37 -11.25 0.49
N LYS A 32 10.06 -11.33 -0.66
CA LYS A 32 10.00 -10.30 -1.69
C LYS A 32 8.96 -10.69 -2.73
N TYR A 33 8.12 -9.74 -3.10
CA TYR A 33 7.06 -9.95 -4.08
C TYR A 33 7.18 -8.99 -5.26
N ILE A 34 6.78 -9.48 -6.42
CA ILE A 34 6.70 -8.76 -7.67
C ILE A 34 5.22 -8.67 -8.07
N ARG A 35 4.72 -7.44 -8.23
CA ARG A 35 3.41 -7.17 -8.85
C ARG A 35 3.61 -6.91 -10.34
N VAL A 36 3.12 -7.80 -11.19
CA VAL A 36 3.20 -7.64 -12.65
C VAL A 36 2.35 -6.46 -13.10
N ASN A 37 2.93 -5.61 -13.95
CA ASN A 37 2.24 -4.55 -14.66
C ASN A 37 1.48 -5.11 -15.87
N THR A 38 0.21 -5.47 -15.69
CA THR A 38 -0.59 -6.04 -16.78
C THR A 38 -0.96 -5.04 -17.86
N LEU A 39 -0.66 -3.75 -17.69
CA LEU A 39 -0.76 -2.75 -18.76
C LEU A 39 0.34 -2.90 -19.80
N ARG A 40 1.48 -3.49 -19.43
CA ARG A 40 2.68 -3.58 -20.29
C ARG A 40 3.08 -4.99 -20.68
N ILE A 41 2.81 -6.00 -19.84
CA ILE A 41 3.24 -7.38 -20.10
C ILE A 41 2.26 -8.39 -19.51
N LYS A 42 2.13 -9.55 -20.16
CA LYS A 42 1.38 -10.68 -19.61
C LYS A 42 2.17 -11.37 -18.48
N PRO A 43 1.55 -11.79 -17.36
CA PRO A 43 2.26 -12.44 -16.25
C PRO A 43 3.10 -13.67 -16.65
N LYS A 44 2.58 -14.50 -17.58
CA LYS A 44 3.31 -15.66 -18.11
C LYS A 44 4.60 -15.27 -18.82
N GLU A 45 4.57 -14.18 -19.58
CA GLU A 45 5.72 -13.70 -20.35
C GLU A 45 6.79 -13.09 -19.42
N LEU A 46 6.39 -12.27 -18.45
CA LEU A 46 7.33 -11.73 -17.46
C LEU A 46 8.01 -12.86 -16.69
N ARG A 47 7.23 -13.86 -16.26
CA ARG A 47 7.76 -15.02 -15.54
C ARG A 47 8.83 -15.73 -16.37
N LYS A 48 8.55 -16.05 -17.63
CA LYS A 48 9.50 -16.68 -18.55
C LYS A 48 10.81 -15.87 -18.66
N ARG A 49 10.72 -14.55 -18.91
CA ARG A 49 11.90 -13.68 -19.03
C ARG A 49 12.77 -13.65 -17.77
N LEU A 50 12.16 -13.68 -16.58
CA LEU A 50 12.89 -13.69 -15.32
C LEU A 50 13.48 -15.08 -15.02
N GLU A 51 12.75 -16.16 -15.29
CA GLU A 51 13.26 -17.54 -15.13
C GLU A 51 14.44 -17.82 -16.06
N GLU A 52 14.43 -17.32 -17.31
CA GLU A 52 15.57 -17.38 -18.24
C GLU A 52 16.81 -16.65 -17.72
N LYS A 53 16.63 -15.66 -16.83
CA LYS A 53 17.71 -14.95 -16.14
C LYS A 53 18.11 -15.60 -14.82
N GLY A 54 17.54 -16.76 -14.47
CA GLY A 54 17.87 -17.53 -13.25
C GLY A 54 17.07 -17.15 -12.01
N PHE A 55 15.95 -16.41 -12.13
CA PHE A 55 15.06 -16.17 -10.98
C PHE A 55 14.18 -17.40 -10.70
N GLU A 56 13.94 -17.71 -9.42
CA GLU A 56 12.90 -18.69 -9.03
C GLU A 56 11.66 -17.95 -8.52
N LEU A 57 10.55 -18.10 -9.26
CA LEU A 57 9.29 -17.41 -8.98
C LEU A 57 8.18 -18.39 -8.62
N LYS A 58 7.50 -18.15 -7.50
CA LYS A 58 6.26 -18.85 -7.12
C LYS A 58 5.07 -17.95 -7.33
N LYS A 59 4.11 -18.38 -8.17
CA LYS A 59 2.84 -17.68 -8.34
C LYS A 59 2.06 -17.67 -7.03
N VAL A 60 1.65 -16.48 -6.57
CA VAL A 60 0.77 -16.30 -5.39
C VAL A 60 -0.56 -15.64 -5.76
N MET A 61 -0.60 -14.92 -6.88
CA MET A 61 -1.81 -14.36 -7.50
C MET A 61 -1.61 -14.29 -9.01
N ASP A 62 -2.68 -14.05 -9.79
CA ASP A 62 -2.61 -13.95 -11.26
C ASP A 62 -1.54 -13.00 -11.80
N TYR A 63 -1.32 -11.89 -11.11
CA TYR A 63 -0.30 -10.89 -11.44
C TYR A 63 0.66 -10.64 -10.26
N CYS A 64 0.86 -11.63 -9.38
CA CYS A 64 1.85 -11.52 -8.30
C CYS A 64 2.67 -12.79 -8.12
N PHE A 65 3.98 -12.60 -8.02
CA PHE A 65 4.96 -13.67 -7.78
C PHE A 65 5.72 -13.40 -6.48
N LEU A 66 5.87 -14.44 -5.67
CA LEU A 66 6.88 -14.53 -4.63
C LEU A 66 8.23 -14.84 -5.30
N VAL A 67 9.25 -14.06 -4.98
CA VAL A 67 10.62 -14.30 -5.41
C VAL A 67 11.31 -15.15 -4.37
N LYS A 68 11.60 -16.41 -4.72
CA LYS A 68 12.35 -17.33 -3.85
C LYS A 68 13.85 -17.11 -4.00
N GLU A 69 14.32 -17.08 -5.24
CA GLU A 69 15.71 -16.87 -5.59
C GLU A 69 15.85 -15.79 -6.65
N ALA A 70 16.91 -14.99 -6.54
CA ALA A 70 17.21 -13.90 -7.45
C ALA A 70 18.74 -13.76 -7.65
N PRO A 71 19.27 -13.96 -8.87
CA PRO A 71 20.71 -13.90 -9.13
C PRO A 71 21.24 -12.47 -9.16
N ILE A 72 20.37 -11.49 -9.35
CA ILE A 72 20.68 -10.06 -9.28
C ILE A 72 19.62 -9.33 -8.46
N SER A 73 19.89 -8.07 -8.09
CA SER A 73 18.91 -7.23 -7.41
C SER A 73 17.63 -7.11 -8.24
N ILE A 74 16.49 -7.41 -7.63
CA ILE A 74 15.16 -7.37 -8.25
C ILE A 74 14.80 -5.94 -8.72
N GLY A 75 15.43 -4.90 -8.15
CA GLY A 75 15.26 -3.51 -8.59
C GLY A 75 16.20 -3.08 -9.71
N ALA A 76 17.11 -3.93 -10.16
CA ALA A 76 18.13 -3.62 -11.16
C ALA A 76 17.93 -4.36 -12.50
N THR A 77 16.85 -5.12 -12.64
CA THR A 77 16.55 -5.85 -13.88
C THR A 77 16.09 -4.89 -14.98
N THR A 78 16.33 -5.27 -16.24
CA THR A 78 15.79 -4.55 -17.40
C THR A 78 14.26 -4.47 -17.33
N GLU A 79 13.60 -5.54 -16.91
CA GLU A 79 12.14 -5.62 -16.77
C GLU A 79 11.60 -4.63 -15.73
N TYR A 80 12.32 -4.42 -14.63
CA TYR A 80 11.98 -3.39 -13.66
C TYR A 80 12.10 -2.00 -14.28
N LEU A 81 13.21 -1.70 -14.96
CA LEU A 81 13.42 -0.39 -15.61
C LEU A 81 12.38 -0.10 -16.69
N LEU A 82 11.96 -1.13 -17.44
CA LEU A 82 10.87 -1.07 -18.43
C LEU A 82 9.47 -0.95 -17.80
N GLY A 83 9.35 -0.98 -16.47
CA GLY A 83 8.08 -0.85 -15.77
C GLY A 83 7.17 -2.07 -15.92
N TYR A 84 7.72 -3.25 -16.20
CA TYR A 84 6.96 -4.50 -16.31
C TYR A 84 6.47 -5.01 -14.96
N TYR A 85 7.05 -4.53 -13.86
CA TYR A 85 6.56 -4.83 -12.54
C TYR A 85 6.92 -3.79 -11.48
N PHE A 86 6.26 -3.92 -10.34
CA PHE A 86 6.51 -3.14 -9.13
C PHE A 86 6.95 -4.06 -7.98
N LEU A 87 7.93 -3.61 -7.19
CA LEU A 87 8.34 -4.27 -5.95
C LEU A 87 7.41 -3.81 -4.82
N GLN A 88 6.50 -4.67 -4.40
CA GLN A 88 5.44 -4.31 -3.45
C GLN A 88 5.13 -5.50 -2.56
N ASP A 89 4.81 -5.25 -1.28
CA ASP A 89 4.39 -6.34 -0.41
C ASP A 89 3.08 -6.95 -0.87
N TYR A 90 2.91 -8.23 -0.60
CA TYR A 90 1.66 -8.93 -0.88
C TYR A 90 0.46 -8.28 -0.19
N SER A 91 0.60 -7.85 1.07
CA SER A 91 -0.47 -7.14 1.81
C SER A 91 -0.87 -5.82 1.16
N SER A 92 0.07 -5.13 0.52
CA SER A 92 -0.17 -3.83 -0.12
C SER A 92 -0.97 -3.91 -1.43
N LEU A 93 -1.26 -5.12 -1.93
CA LEU A 93 -2.12 -5.35 -3.09
C LEU A 93 -3.61 -5.26 -2.73
N PHE A 94 -3.97 -5.69 -1.53
CA PHE A 94 -5.37 -5.86 -1.13
C PHE A 94 -6.17 -4.55 -1.08
N PRO A 95 -5.62 -3.40 -0.65
CA PRO A 95 -6.41 -2.17 -0.64
C PRO A 95 -6.92 -1.77 -2.03
N ALA A 96 -6.09 -1.86 -3.07
CA ALA A 96 -6.53 -1.57 -4.45
C ALA A 96 -7.46 -2.65 -5.01
N ILE A 97 -7.27 -3.93 -4.64
CA ILE A 97 -8.16 -5.03 -5.03
C ILE A 97 -9.55 -4.85 -4.42
N ASN A 98 -9.61 -4.56 -3.11
CA ASN A 98 -10.86 -4.37 -2.37
C ASN A 98 -11.59 -3.10 -2.79
N LEU A 99 -10.85 -2.05 -3.19
CA LEU A 99 -11.45 -0.86 -3.79
C LEU A 99 -12.20 -1.20 -5.08
N ASN A 100 -11.70 -2.18 -5.83
CA ASN A 100 -12.29 -2.70 -7.06
C ASN A 100 -12.65 -1.60 -8.07
N PRO A 101 -11.70 -0.72 -8.43
CA PRO A 101 -11.96 0.39 -9.33
C PRO A 101 -12.24 -0.10 -10.75
N LYS A 102 -13.19 0.53 -11.43
CA LYS A 102 -13.65 0.20 -12.77
C LYS A 102 -13.12 1.20 -13.80
N PRO A 103 -12.86 0.74 -15.04
CA PRO A 103 -12.58 1.65 -16.15
C PRO A 103 -13.64 2.76 -16.26
N GLY A 104 -13.21 4.01 -16.38
CA GLY A 104 -14.10 5.17 -16.52
C GLY A 104 -14.47 5.89 -15.22
N GLU A 105 -14.27 5.28 -14.05
CA GLU A 105 -14.52 5.93 -12.75
C GLU A 105 -13.50 7.03 -12.44
N VAL A 106 -13.87 7.94 -11.52
CA VAL A 106 -12.97 8.91 -10.92
C VAL A 106 -12.57 8.43 -9.52
N VAL A 107 -11.30 8.07 -9.36
CA VAL A 107 -10.75 7.47 -8.15
C VAL A 107 -9.78 8.44 -7.46
N TRP A 108 -9.81 8.51 -6.14
CA TRP A 108 -8.85 9.28 -5.35
C TRP A 108 -7.93 8.36 -4.55
N ASP A 109 -6.61 8.50 -4.72
CA ASP A 109 -5.60 7.96 -3.83
C ASP A 109 -5.10 9.10 -2.93
N MET A 110 -5.57 9.12 -1.68
CA MET A 110 -5.41 10.27 -0.77
C MET A 110 -3.98 10.48 -0.28
N CYS A 111 -3.20 9.40 -0.17
CA CYS A 111 -1.85 9.38 0.38
C CYS A 111 -0.96 8.51 -0.52
N ALA A 112 -0.78 9.00 -1.75
CA ALA A 112 -0.39 8.19 -2.88
C ALA A 112 1.09 7.82 -2.91
N ALA A 113 2.00 8.59 -2.28
CA ALA A 113 3.43 8.34 -2.42
C ALA A 113 3.84 7.04 -1.69
N PRO A 114 4.67 6.18 -2.31
CA PRO A 114 5.46 6.40 -3.52
C PRO A 114 4.82 5.90 -4.84
N GLY A 115 3.52 5.58 -4.86
CA GLY A 115 2.77 5.26 -6.09
C GLY A 115 2.50 3.78 -6.35
N GLY A 116 2.84 2.89 -5.41
CA GLY A 116 2.59 1.46 -5.57
C GLY A 116 1.11 1.11 -5.70
N LYS A 117 0.26 1.70 -4.86
CA LYS A 117 -1.20 1.52 -4.89
C LYS A 117 -1.85 2.30 -6.02
N THR A 118 -1.43 3.56 -6.25
CA THR A 118 -1.87 4.37 -7.41
C THR A 118 -1.68 3.65 -8.75
N THR A 119 -0.49 3.09 -8.99
CA THR A 119 -0.19 2.35 -10.22
C THR A 119 -0.91 1.01 -10.30
N HIS A 120 -1.38 0.47 -9.17
CA HIS A 120 -2.23 -0.73 -9.14
C HIS A 120 -3.69 -0.38 -9.45
N ILE A 121 -4.21 0.72 -8.91
CA ILE A 121 -5.52 1.28 -9.28
C ILE A 121 -5.57 1.51 -10.80
N ALA A 122 -4.58 2.19 -11.37
CA ALA A 122 -4.49 2.43 -12.82
C ALA A 122 -4.50 1.15 -13.65
N GLN A 123 -3.80 0.11 -13.18
CA GLN A 123 -3.80 -1.20 -13.81
C GLN A 123 -5.19 -1.84 -13.80
N LEU A 124 -5.91 -1.78 -12.68
CA LEU A 124 -7.26 -2.34 -12.55
C LEU A 124 -8.28 -1.56 -13.41
N MET A 125 -8.09 -0.24 -13.53
CA MET A 125 -8.88 0.63 -14.40
C MET A 125 -8.48 0.56 -15.87
N LYS A 126 -7.47 -0.26 -16.23
CA LYS A 126 -6.96 -0.41 -17.61
C LYS A 126 -6.55 0.93 -18.25
N ASN A 127 -5.96 1.84 -17.47
CA ASN A 127 -5.60 3.22 -17.89
C ASN A 127 -6.80 4.06 -18.40
N GLN A 128 -8.04 3.75 -18.01
CA GLN A 128 -9.24 4.53 -18.35
C GLN A 128 -9.79 5.24 -17.10
N GLY A 129 -10.64 6.26 -17.28
CA GLY A 129 -11.11 7.10 -16.17
C GLY A 129 -10.04 8.07 -15.67
N VAL A 130 -10.15 8.50 -14.43
CA VAL A 130 -9.22 9.47 -13.83
C VAL A 130 -8.85 9.04 -12.42
N ILE A 131 -7.56 9.11 -12.09
CA ILE A 131 -7.05 8.93 -10.74
C ILE A 131 -6.48 10.26 -10.26
N VAL A 132 -6.99 10.80 -9.18
CA VAL A 132 -6.33 11.90 -8.47
C VAL A 132 -5.42 11.27 -7.41
N ALA A 133 -4.15 11.60 -7.43
CA ALA A 133 -3.15 11.06 -6.52
C ALA A 133 -2.53 12.20 -5.71
N THR A 134 -2.87 12.27 -4.42
CA THR A 134 -2.41 13.35 -3.54
C THR A 134 -1.35 12.88 -2.56
N ASP A 135 -0.35 13.73 -2.33
CA ASP A 135 0.59 13.53 -1.24
C ASP A 135 1.29 14.86 -0.92
N VAL A 136 1.63 15.07 0.35
CA VAL A 136 2.41 16.23 0.80
C VAL A 136 3.93 16.02 0.62
N ARG A 137 4.37 14.75 0.52
CA ARG A 137 5.78 14.35 0.52
C ARG A 137 6.07 13.35 -0.60
N LYS A 138 7.34 13.20 -0.96
CA LYS A 138 7.84 12.16 -1.90
C LYS A 138 7.11 12.11 -3.27
N VAL A 139 6.50 13.21 -3.70
CA VAL A 139 5.78 13.32 -4.97
C VAL A 139 6.68 13.01 -6.18
N LYS A 140 7.98 13.31 -6.09
CA LYS A 140 8.97 12.90 -7.10
C LYS A 140 9.02 11.38 -7.31
N SER A 141 8.96 10.59 -6.24
CA SER A 141 8.94 9.13 -6.32
C SER A 141 7.63 8.61 -6.91
N LEU A 142 6.50 9.22 -6.53
CA LEU A 142 5.19 8.94 -7.13
C LEU A 142 5.23 9.19 -8.64
N TRP A 143 5.69 10.37 -9.06
CA TRP A 143 5.83 10.75 -10.47
C TRP A 143 6.71 9.77 -11.24
N TYR A 144 7.90 9.46 -10.72
CA TYR A 144 8.81 8.50 -11.35
C TYR A 144 8.13 7.14 -11.56
N ASN A 145 7.43 6.62 -10.54
CA ASN A 145 6.77 5.33 -10.62
C ASN A 145 5.57 5.32 -11.57
N VAL A 146 4.76 6.38 -11.58
CA VAL A 146 3.65 6.54 -12.54
C VAL A 146 4.19 6.51 -13.98
N MET A 147 5.25 7.28 -14.25
CA MET A 147 5.87 7.35 -15.58
C MET A 147 6.52 6.02 -15.99
N ARG A 148 7.34 5.43 -15.11
CA ARG A 148 8.00 4.14 -15.35
C ARG A 148 6.99 3.06 -15.69
N MET A 149 5.87 3.01 -14.96
CA MET A 149 4.83 2.00 -15.13
C MET A 149 3.91 2.27 -16.33
N GLY A 150 4.07 3.39 -17.06
CA GLY A 150 3.23 3.74 -18.21
C GLY A 150 1.79 4.01 -17.84
N VAL A 151 1.56 4.57 -16.66
CA VAL A 151 0.24 4.96 -16.21
C VAL A 151 -0.07 6.35 -16.76
N THR A 152 -1.19 6.49 -17.46
CA THR A 152 -1.54 7.69 -18.23
C THR A 152 -2.75 8.45 -17.70
N ASN A 153 -3.51 7.86 -16.78
CA ASN A 153 -4.77 8.39 -16.27
C ASN A 153 -4.65 8.96 -14.84
N VAL A 154 -3.47 9.42 -14.42
CA VAL A 154 -3.22 9.95 -13.07
C VAL A 154 -2.92 11.45 -13.10
N ILE A 155 -3.66 12.20 -12.30
CA ILE A 155 -3.36 13.59 -11.92
C ILE A 155 -2.60 13.54 -10.60
N ILE A 156 -1.33 13.94 -10.62
CA ILE A 156 -0.52 14.04 -9.41
C ILE A 156 -0.70 15.44 -8.82
N TYR A 157 -1.19 15.50 -7.59
CA TYR A 157 -1.51 16.77 -6.92
C TYR A 157 -0.79 16.87 -5.58
N GLN A 158 0.28 17.66 -5.52
CA GLN A 158 1.03 17.89 -4.29
C GLN A 158 0.28 18.87 -3.38
N ARG A 159 -0.61 18.34 -2.55
CA ARG A 159 -1.42 19.10 -1.60
C ARG A 159 -1.72 18.23 -0.38
N ASP A 160 -2.09 18.87 0.72
CA ASP A 160 -2.76 18.17 1.81
C ASP A 160 -4.10 17.62 1.31
N ALA A 161 -4.37 16.35 1.57
CA ALA A 161 -5.61 15.71 1.13
C ALA A 161 -6.85 16.39 1.73
N ARG A 162 -6.74 16.99 2.93
CA ARG A 162 -7.82 17.75 3.60
C ARG A 162 -8.27 18.99 2.84
N GLU A 163 -7.47 19.46 1.88
CA GLU A 163 -7.77 20.65 1.07
C GLU A 163 -8.46 20.30 -0.26
N VAL A 164 -8.58 19.02 -0.60
CA VAL A 164 -9.22 18.58 -1.84
C VAL A 164 -10.73 18.71 -1.72
N LYS A 165 -11.34 19.31 -2.75
CA LYS A 165 -12.80 19.46 -2.87
C LYS A 165 -13.25 18.95 -4.23
N TYR A 166 -13.63 17.68 -4.28
CA TYR A 166 -14.17 17.03 -5.48
C TYR A 166 -14.93 15.75 -5.09
N LYS A 167 -15.92 15.34 -5.89
CA LYS A 167 -16.69 14.12 -5.61
C LYS A 167 -16.15 12.93 -6.39
N PHE A 168 -15.74 11.88 -5.69
CA PHE A 168 -15.12 10.68 -6.26
C PHE A 168 -16.05 9.48 -6.21
N ASP A 169 -15.98 8.63 -7.24
CA ASP A 169 -16.70 7.35 -7.26
C ASP A 169 -16.08 6.38 -6.24
N LYS A 170 -14.76 6.43 -6.10
CA LYS A 170 -14.01 5.58 -5.18
C LYS A 170 -12.84 6.31 -4.55
N ILE A 171 -12.56 6.01 -3.29
CA ILE A 171 -11.47 6.63 -2.54
C ILE A 171 -10.67 5.55 -1.84
N LEU A 172 -9.35 5.62 -2.01
CA LEU A 172 -8.38 4.86 -1.23
C LEU A 172 -7.71 5.82 -0.23
N LEU A 173 -7.89 5.53 1.05
CA LEU A 173 -7.17 6.14 2.15
C LEU A 173 -6.20 5.11 2.73
N ASP A 174 -5.02 5.00 2.12
CA ASP A 174 -3.87 4.31 2.72
C ASP A 174 -3.17 5.25 3.69
N ALA A 175 -3.68 5.28 4.92
CA ALA A 175 -3.43 6.40 5.80
C ALA A 175 -1.99 6.40 6.38
N PRO A 176 -1.40 7.59 6.58
CA PRO A 176 -0.14 7.72 7.28
C PRO A 176 -0.30 7.20 8.72
N CYS A 177 0.45 6.16 9.06
CA CYS A 177 0.36 5.48 10.34
C CYS A 177 1.72 5.35 11.02
N THR A 178 1.73 4.88 12.27
CA THR A 178 2.98 4.63 13.01
C THR A 178 3.83 3.54 12.36
N GLY A 179 3.21 2.59 11.67
CA GLY A 179 3.86 1.50 10.95
C GLY A 179 4.35 0.38 11.87
N THR A 180 3.66 0.13 13.00
CA THR A 180 4.07 -0.92 13.94
C THR A 180 4.06 -2.33 13.32
N GLY A 181 3.27 -2.54 12.25
CA GLY A 181 3.21 -3.79 11.48
C GLY A 181 4.31 -3.99 10.45
N ILE A 182 5.15 -2.97 10.18
CA ILE A 182 6.26 -3.08 9.21
C ILE A 182 7.63 -3.21 9.88
N LEU A 183 7.69 -3.71 11.12
CA LEU A 183 8.93 -3.88 11.88
C LEU A 183 10.02 -4.63 11.08
N ARG A 184 9.62 -5.65 10.32
CA ARG A 184 10.50 -6.45 9.47
C ARG A 184 11.16 -5.65 8.33
N LYS A 185 10.61 -4.49 7.96
CA LYS A 185 11.17 -3.55 6.98
C LYS A 185 11.93 -2.42 7.64
N ASP A 186 11.34 -1.87 8.69
CA ASP A 186 11.85 -0.70 9.38
C ASP A 186 11.93 -1.00 10.88
N PRO A 187 13.10 -1.46 11.37
CA PRO A 187 13.30 -1.76 12.78
C PRO A 187 13.08 -0.56 13.71
N THR A 188 13.11 0.68 13.21
CA THR A 188 12.89 1.87 14.04
C THR A 188 11.47 1.92 14.60
N ARG A 189 10.52 1.23 13.95
CA ARG A 189 9.11 1.12 14.38
C ARG A 189 8.94 0.42 15.72
N ALA A 190 9.94 -0.35 16.17
CA ALA A 190 9.96 -0.94 17.51
C ALA A 190 9.91 0.10 18.65
N ARG A 191 10.21 1.37 18.36
CA ARG A 191 10.33 2.45 19.36
C ARG A 191 9.12 3.38 19.42
N VAL A 192 8.07 3.09 18.66
CA VAL A 192 6.81 3.86 18.66
C VAL A 192 6.25 3.95 20.08
N LYS A 193 5.75 5.13 20.45
CA LYS A 193 5.11 5.40 21.75
C LYS A 193 3.63 5.68 21.57
N LEU A 194 2.86 5.54 22.65
CA LEU A 194 1.41 5.85 22.65
C LEU A 194 1.08 7.25 22.11
N ARG A 195 1.91 8.25 22.39
CA ARG A 195 1.72 9.61 21.84
C ARG A 195 1.79 9.66 20.31
N ASP A 196 2.64 8.82 19.70
CA ASP A 196 2.82 8.77 18.26
C ASP A 196 1.60 8.08 17.61
N ILE A 197 1.10 7.02 18.25
CA ILE A 197 -0.14 6.32 17.88
C ILE A 197 -1.33 7.28 17.91
N ARG A 198 -1.54 7.99 19.04
CA ARG A 198 -2.63 8.96 19.18
C ARG A 198 -2.55 10.10 18.17
N LYS A 199 -1.34 10.61 17.89
CA LYS A 199 -1.13 11.65 16.88
C LYS A 199 -1.49 11.16 15.48
N ALA A 200 -1.10 9.93 15.13
CA ALA A 200 -1.44 9.32 13.84
C ALA A 200 -2.96 9.08 13.73
N SER A 201 -3.58 8.50 14.76
CA SER A 201 -5.04 8.29 14.85
C SER A 201 -5.84 9.58 14.66
N SER A 202 -5.43 10.69 15.31
CA SER A 202 -6.08 11.99 15.14
C SER A 202 -6.06 12.46 13.68
N LEU A 203 -4.91 12.37 13.01
CA LEU A 203 -4.78 12.72 11.60
C LEU A 203 -5.61 11.79 10.70
N GLN A 204 -5.62 10.49 11.01
CA GLN A 204 -6.40 9.49 10.27
C GLN A 204 -7.89 9.77 10.34
N LYS A 205 -8.41 10.19 11.51
CA LYS A 205 -9.82 10.60 11.68
C LYS A 205 -10.17 11.85 10.87
N GLU A 206 -9.28 12.84 10.82
CA GLU A 206 -9.45 14.04 9.97
C GLU A 206 -9.46 13.69 8.47
N LEU A 207 -8.56 12.80 8.04
CA LEU A 207 -8.51 12.31 6.67
C LEU A 207 -9.74 11.47 6.33
N MET A 208 -10.20 10.62 7.25
CA MET A 208 -11.41 9.81 7.08
C MET A 208 -12.64 10.70 6.87
N LYS A 209 -12.79 11.75 7.67
CA LYS A 209 -13.86 12.75 7.48
C LYS A 209 -13.79 13.40 6.09
N THR A 210 -12.59 13.82 5.68
CA THR A 210 -12.38 14.40 4.35
C THR A 210 -12.75 13.41 3.23
N ALA A 211 -12.35 12.15 3.38
CA ALA A 211 -12.67 11.09 2.44
C ALA A 211 -14.18 10.92 2.30
N TYR A 212 -14.89 10.82 3.42
CA TYR A 212 -16.35 10.68 3.44
C TYR A 212 -17.06 11.88 2.79
N GLU A 213 -16.66 13.11 3.12
CA GLU A 213 -17.23 14.33 2.54
C GLU A 213 -17.00 14.44 1.02
N ASN A 214 -15.97 13.81 0.49
CA ASN A 214 -15.64 13.80 -0.93
C ASN A 214 -16.10 12.51 -1.65
N LEU A 215 -16.74 11.57 -0.97
CA LEU A 215 -17.31 10.38 -1.59
C LEU A 215 -18.66 10.72 -2.25
N LYS A 216 -18.91 10.18 -3.44
CA LYS A 216 -20.25 10.20 -4.06
C LYS A 216 -21.18 9.24 -3.33
N GLU A 217 -22.48 9.52 -3.40
CA GLU A 217 -23.49 8.56 -2.96
C GLU A 217 -23.35 7.23 -3.74
N GLY A 218 -23.42 6.11 -3.04
CA GLY A 218 -23.14 4.78 -3.61
C GLY A 218 -21.67 4.49 -3.90
N GLY A 219 -20.75 5.42 -3.61
CA GLY A 219 -19.31 5.26 -3.79
C GLY A 219 -18.69 4.28 -2.79
N THR A 220 -17.42 3.92 -3.04
CA THR A 220 -16.66 3.02 -2.14
C THR A 220 -15.44 3.73 -1.55
N LEU A 221 -15.32 3.74 -0.22
CA LEU A 221 -14.11 4.14 0.49
C LEU A 221 -13.40 2.90 1.05
N VAL A 222 -12.12 2.75 0.75
CA VAL A 222 -11.25 1.76 1.39
C VAL A 222 -10.23 2.48 2.27
N TYR A 223 -10.27 2.17 3.55
CA TYR A 223 -9.27 2.58 4.54
C TYR A 223 -8.28 1.44 4.78
N SER A 224 -6.98 1.76 4.81
CA SER A 224 -5.95 0.80 5.19
C SER A 224 -4.80 1.46 5.92
N THR A 225 -4.13 0.71 6.80
CA THR A 225 -2.86 1.10 7.41
C THR A 225 -1.85 -0.04 7.32
N CYS A 226 -0.61 0.25 7.72
CA CYS A 226 0.38 -0.79 8.02
C CYS A 226 0.73 -0.83 9.54
N SER A 227 -0.25 -0.43 10.37
CA SER A 227 -0.19 -0.47 11.82
C SER A 227 -0.98 -1.67 12.36
N LEU A 228 -0.53 -2.21 13.50
CA LEU A 228 -1.26 -3.24 14.25
C LEU A 228 -2.09 -2.64 15.40
N GLU A 229 -2.04 -1.32 15.59
CA GLU A 229 -2.67 -0.67 16.74
C GLU A 229 -4.17 -0.43 16.50
N PRO A 230 -5.06 -0.82 17.44
CA PRO A 230 -6.49 -0.60 17.31
C PRO A 230 -6.88 0.87 17.15
N GLU A 231 -6.15 1.78 17.81
CA GLU A 231 -6.36 3.23 17.71
C GLU A 231 -6.21 3.77 16.28
N GLU A 232 -5.41 3.08 15.45
CA GLU A 232 -5.18 3.46 14.05
C GLU A 232 -6.03 2.66 13.07
N ASN A 233 -6.82 1.70 13.55
CA ASN A 233 -7.61 0.79 12.72
C ASN A 233 -9.07 0.81 13.18
N GLU A 234 -9.48 -0.12 14.04
CA GLU A 234 -10.87 -0.30 14.49
C GLU A 234 -11.46 1.00 15.05
N GLU A 235 -10.70 1.77 15.84
CA GLU A 235 -11.21 3.03 16.41
C GLU A 235 -11.41 4.15 15.37
N VAL A 236 -10.65 4.14 14.27
CA VAL A 236 -10.83 5.11 13.18
C VAL A 236 -12.06 4.76 12.36
N VAL A 237 -12.29 3.45 12.14
CA VAL A 237 -13.49 2.96 11.45
C VAL A 237 -14.74 3.21 12.30
N GLU A 238 -14.68 2.91 13.60
CA GLU A 238 -15.78 3.18 14.53
C GLU A 238 -16.15 4.67 14.53
N TYR A 239 -15.16 5.55 14.58
CA TYR A 239 -15.36 7.01 14.47
C TYR A 239 -16.04 7.42 13.16
N ALA A 240 -15.81 6.69 12.06
CA ALA A 240 -16.43 6.99 10.77
C ALA A 240 -17.89 6.53 10.68
N LEU A 241 -18.28 5.55 11.50
CA LEU A 241 -19.63 4.97 11.54
C LEU A 241 -20.55 5.66 12.55
N SER A 242 -19.98 6.35 13.55
CA SER A 242 -20.69 7.16 14.54
C SER A 242 -21.12 8.52 14.00
#